data_AF-A0A485C3P1-F1
#
_entry.id   AF-A0A485C3P1-F1
#
_cell.length_a   1.000
_cell.length_b   1.000
_cell.length_c   1.000
_cell.angle_alpha   90.00
_cell.angle_beta   90.00
_cell.angle_gamma   90.00
#
_symmetry.space_group_name_H-M   'P 1'
#
loop_
_entity.id
_entity.type
_entity.pdbx_description
1 polymer ?
#
loop_
_entity_poly.entity_id
_entity_poly.type
_entity_poly.pdbx_seq_one_letter_code
_entity_poly.pdbx_strand_id
1 'polypeptide(L)'
;MFILETLNFVVDILKVPSVLVGLIALIGLVAQKKSFSDVVKGTVKTILGFIVLGGGATVLVGSLNPLGGMFEHAFNIQGIIPNNEAIVSIALEKYGASTALIMAFGMGSQYYCRPFYAPEIYLPDRASHLLYGLHDRRDPHRGRL
;
A
#
# COMPACT_ATOMS: atom_id res chain seq x y z
N MET A 1 29.46 24.05 -4.98
CA MET A 1 28.10 24.55 -5.23
C MET A 1 27.35 23.61 -6.18
N PHE A 2 27.86 23.39 -7.40
CA PHE A 2 27.27 22.52 -8.42
C PHE A 2 26.89 21.09 -8.00
N ILE A 3 27.74 20.40 -7.21
CA ILE A 3 27.47 19.02 -6.72
C ILE A 3 26.32 18.96 -5.71
N LEU A 4 26.19 19.98 -4.85
CA LEU A 4 25.08 20.03 -3.89
C LEU A 4 23.75 20.31 -4.59
N GLU A 5 23.77 21.17 -5.61
CA GLU A 5 22.59 21.46 -6.44
C GLU A 5 22.13 20.23 -7.23
N THR A 6 23.05 19.47 -7.81
CA THR A 6 22.71 18.21 -8.51
C THR A 6 22.22 17.13 -7.55
N LEU A 7 22.81 17.01 -6.36
CA LEU A 7 22.37 16.04 -5.36
C LEU A 7 20.97 16.37 -4.83
N ASN A 8 20.70 17.64 -4.52
CA ASN A 8 19.37 18.09 -4.11
C ASN A 8 18.33 17.92 -5.23
N PHE A 9 18.70 18.20 -6.47
CA PHE A 9 17.81 17.98 -7.62
C PHE A 9 17.41 16.50 -7.79
N VAL A 10 18.37 15.59 -7.66
CA VAL A 10 18.10 14.14 -7.70
C VAL A 10 17.21 13.73 -6.52
N VAL A 11 17.51 14.20 -5.32
CA VAL A 11 16.72 13.90 -4.12
C VAL A 11 15.29 14.44 -4.24
N ASP A 12 15.09 15.64 -4.76
CA ASP A 12 13.77 16.25 -4.91
C ASP A 12 12.89 15.54 -5.95
N ILE A 13 13.49 15.04 -7.03
CA ILE A 13 12.79 14.17 -7.98
C ILE A 13 12.39 12.84 -7.33
N LEU A 14 13.28 12.25 -6.52
CA LEU A 14 13.04 10.97 -5.83
C LEU A 14 12.03 11.09 -4.69
N LYS A 15 11.85 12.28 -4.10
CA LYS A 15 10.81 12.53 -3.08
C LYS A 15 9.40 12.44 -3.63
N VAL A 16 9.21 12.59 -4.95
CA VAL A 16 7.89 12.47 -5.59
C VAL A 16 7.59 10.98 -5.84
N PRO A 17 6.64 10.37 -5.11
CA PRO A 17 6.41 8.92 -5.16
C PRO A 17 6.03 8.42 -6.55
N SER A 18 5.25 9.21 -7.29
CA SER A 18 4.81 8.89 -8.65
C SER A 18 5.97 8.79 -9.64
N VAL A 19 7.03 9.60 -9.48
CA VAL A 19 8.22 9.55 -10.33
C VAL A 19 9.06 8.32 -9.99
N LEU A 20 9.26 8.04 -8.70
CA LEU A 20 9.99 6.86 -8.24
C LEU A 20 9.35 5.56 -8.79
N VAL A 21 8.04 5.41 -8.65
CA VAL A 21 7.31 4.20 -9.08
C VAL A 21 7.27 4.10 -10.62
N GLY A 22 7.18 5.23 -11.33
CA GLY A 22 7.32 5.26 -12.79
C GLY A 22 8.70 4.78 -13.26
N LEU A 23 9.75 5.16 -12.55
CA LEU A 23 11.13 4.78 -12.86
C LEU A 23 11.37 3.28 -12.62
N ILE A 24 10.81 2.73 -11.54
CA ILE A 24 10.82 1.28 -11.28
C ILE A 24 10.10 0.52 -12.40
N ALA A 25 8.94 1.00 -12.86
CA ALA A 25 8.22 0.38 -13.97
C ALA A 25 9.00 0.44 -15.29
N LEU A 26 9.67 1.56 -15.56
CA LEU A 26 10.53 1.71 -16.75
C LEU A 26 11.69 0.70 -16.71
N ILE A 27 12.43 0.64 -15.61
CA ILE A 27 13.52 -0.33 -15.43
C ILE A 27 12.99 -1.76 -15.54
N GLY A 28 11.85 -2.07 -14.91
CA GLY A 28 11.24 -3.39 -14.96
C GLY A 28 10.83 -3.83 -16.36
N LEU A 29 10.25 -2.93 -17.16
CA LEU A 29 9.83 -3.23 -18.53
C LEU A 29 11.01 -3.35 -19.50
N VAL A 30 12.05 -2.54 -19.29
CA VAL A 30 13.32 -2.65 -20.02
C VAL A 30 14.04 -3.97 -19.68
N ALA A 31 14.08 -4.36 -18.40
CA ALA A 31 14.65 -5.64 -17.96
C ALA A 31 13.89 -6.84 -18.53
N GLN A 32 12.58 -6.72 -18.68
CA GLN A 32 11.72 -7.70 -19.36
C GLN A 32 11.86 -7.70 -20.89
N LYS A 33 12.72 -6.84 -21.46
CA LYS A 33 12.98 -6.71 -22.91
C LYS A 33 11.71 -6.53 -23.74
N LYS A 34 10.71 -5.82 -23.21
CA LYS A 34 9.49 -5.50 -23.96
C LYS A 34 9.76 -4.47 -25.08
N SER A 35 8.85 -4.41 -26.05
CA SER A 35 8.94 -3.44 -27.14
C SER A 35 8.96 -2.01 -26.60
N PHE A 36 9.66 -1.09 -27.29
CA PHE A 36 9.76 0.32 -26.86
C PHE A 36 8.38 0.97 -26.65
N SER A 37 7.40 0.61 -27.48
CA SER A 37 6.02 1.08 -27.36
C SER A 37 5.35 0.59 -26.06
N ASP A 38 5.60 -0.65 -25.65
CA ASP A 38 5.07 -1.21 -24.41
C ASP A 38 5.75 -0.63 -23.17
N VAL A 39 7.04 -0.32 -23.25
CA VAL A 39 7.79 0.33 -22.16
C VAL A 39 7.17 1.70 -21.86
N VAL A 40 7.01 2.55 -22.89
CA VAL A 40 6.45 3.90 -22.72
C VAL A 40 5.01 3.82 -22.22
N LYS A 41 4.16 2.97 -22.81
CA LYS A 41 2.77 2.80 -22.38
C LYS A 41 2.68 2.31 -20.94
N GLY A 42 3.52 1.34 -20.56
CA GLY A 42 3.55 0.79 -19.20
C GLY A 42 4.01 1.82 -18.17
N THR A 43 5.08 2.56 -18.45
CA THR A 43 5.57 3.62 -17.56
C THR A 43 4.52 4.72 -17.38
N VAL A 44 3.88 5.19 -18.46
CA VAL A 44 2.83 6.21 -18.39
C VAL A 44 1.62 5.71 -17.60
N LYS A 45 1.17 4.46 -17.82
CA LYS A 45 0.08 3.85 -17.04
C LYS A 45 0.39 3.82 -15.55
N THR A 46 1.62 3.50 -15.18
CA THR A 46 2.05 3.47 -13.77
C THR A 46 2.05 4.86 -13.15
N ILE A 47 2.59 5.86 -13.85
CA ILE A 47 2.61 7.25 -13.37
C ILE A 47 1.18 7.78 -13.20
N LEU A 48 0.31 7.59 -14.21
CA LEU A 48 -1.10 7.99 -14.14
C LEU A 48 -1.83 7.30 -13.00
N GLY A 49 -1.62 6.01 -12.80
CA GLY A 49 -2.20 5.26 -11.68
C GLY A 49 -1.82 5.87 -10.34
N PHE A 50 -0.54 6.22 -10.15
CA PHE A 50 -0.07 6.80 -8.91
C PHE A 50 -0.59 8.23 -8.66
N ILE A 51 -0.73 9.05 -9.72
CA ILE A 51 -1.33 10.39 -9.63
C ILE A 51 -2.80 10.29 -9.19
N VAL A 52 -3.57 9.39 -9.80
CA VAL A 52 -4.98 9.19 -9.45
C VAL A 52 -5.13 8.71 -8.01
N LEU A 53 -4.28 7.77 -7.57
CA LEU A 53 -4.27 7.30 -6.18
C LEU A 53 -3.92 8.41 -5.20
N GLY A 54 -2.90 9.22 -5.48
CA GLY A 54 -2.53 10.35 -4.63
C GLY A 54 -3.62 11.42 -4.54
N GLY A 55 -4.25 11.74 -5.67
CA GLY A 55 -5.38 12.66 -5.73
C GLY A 55 -6.59 12.15 -4.94
N GLY A 56 -6.95 10.88 -5.12
CA GLY A 56 -8.04 10.24 -4.38
C GLY A 56 -7.78 10.16 -2.88
N ALA A 57 -6.56 9.79 -2.47
CA ALA A 57 -6.15 9.76 -1.07
C ALA A 57 -6.26 11.15 -0.41
N THR A 58 -5.86 12.22 -1.12
CA THR A 58 -5.94 13.58 -0.59
C THR A 58 -7.40 14.01 -0.35
N VAL A 59 -8.30 13.69 -1.28
CA VAL A 59 -9.75 13.98 -1.13
C VAL A 59 -10.34 13.18 0.04
N LEU A 60 -9.95 11.91 0.18
CA LEU A 60 -10.38 11.06 1.29
C LEU A 60 -9.90 11.60 2.63
N VAL A 61 -8.61 11.90 2.79
CA VAL A 61 -8.05 12.47 4.02
C VAL A 61 -8.66 13.83 4.33
N GLY A 62 -8.87 14.67 3.30
CA GLY A 62 -9.54 15.97 3.44
C GLY A 62 -10.98 15.85 3.95
N SER A 63 -11.66 14.74 3.67
CA SER A 63 -13.02 14.45 4.17
C SER A 63 -13.01 13.80 5.56
N LEU A 64 -11.97 13.03 5.88
CA LEU A 64 -11.81 12.35 7.18
C LEU A 64 -11.33 13.29 8.30
N ASN A 65 -10.56 14.34 7.98
CA ASN A 65 -10.11 15.34 8.96
C ASN A 65 -11.27 16.07 9.67
N PRO A 66 -12.26 16.67 8.96
CA PRO A 66 -13.39 17.33 9.62
C PRO A 66 -14.31 16.34 10.33
N LEU A 67 -14.43 15.10 9.82
CA LEU A 67 -15.12 14.02 10.53
C LEU A 67 -14.47 13.77 11.90
N GLY A 68 -13.14 13.66 11.95
CA GLY A 68 -12.39 13.51 13.19
C GLY A 68 -12.67 14.63 14.21
N GLY A 69 -12.65 15.89 13.76
CA GLY A 69 -12.98 17.03 14.61
C GLY A 69 -14.42 17.04 15.14
N MET A 70 -15.39 16.55 14.34
CA MET A 70 -16.78 16.38 14.80
C MET A 70 -16.88 15.29 15.88
N PHE A 71 -16.13 14.20 15.75
CA PHE A 71 -16.08 13.15 16.77
C PHE A 71 -15.43 13.62 18.07
N GLU A 72 -14.35 14.41 18.01
CA GLU A 72 -13.71 15.01 19.19
C GLU A 72 -14.67 15.95 19.94
N HIS A 73 -15.42 16.78 19.20
CA HIS A 73 -16.38 17.72 19.80
C HIS A 73 -17.64 17.02 20.36
N ALA A 74 -18.12 15.96 19.68
CA ALA A 74 -19.31 15.23 20.09
C ALA A 74 -19.09 14.31 21.30
N PHE A 75 -17.87 13.77 21.47
CA PHE A 75 -17.58 12.79 22.52
C PHE A 75 -16.63 13.31 23.62
N ASN A 76 -16.13 14.55 23.51
CA ASN A 76 -15.19 15.15 24.47
C ASN A 76 -13.92 14.30 24.74
N ILE A 77 -13.59 13.40 23.81
CA ILE A 77 -12.40 12.56 23.89
C ILE A 77 -11.27 13.36 23.22
N GLN A 78 -10.46 14.02 24.03
CA GLN A 78 -9.14 14.51 23.60
C GLN A 78 -8.26 13.29 23.35
N GLY A 79 -8.19 12.84 22.11
CA GLY A 79 -7.45 11.64 21.80
C GLY A 79 -7.37 11.44 20.30
N ILE A 80 -6.31 12.02 19.72
CA ILE A 80 -5.62 11.64 18.49
C ILE A 80 -6.41 10.58 17.70
N ILE A 81 -7.11 10.96 16.63
CA ILE A 81 -7.67 9.97 15.70
C ILE A 81 -6.52 9.04 15.32
N PRO A 82 -6.59 7.73 15.66
CA PRO A 82 -5.50 6.82 15.44
C PRO A 82 -5.27 6.67 13.93
N ASN A 83 -4.37 7.50 13.43
CA ASN A 83 -3.78 7.42 12.12
C ASN A 83 -2.64 6.40 12.22
N ASN A 84 -2.69 5.36 11.40
CA ASN A 84 -1.63 4.36 11.30
C ASN A 84 -0.22 4.99 11.16
N GLU A 85 -0.10 6.13 10.49
CA GLU A 85 1.16 6.85 10.31
C GLU A 85 1.61 7.58 11.59
N ALA A 86 0.68 8.17 12.34
CA ALA A 86 1.00 8.90 13.57
C ALA A 86 1.54 7.96 14.67
N ILE A 87 0.90 6.81 14.84
CA ILE A 87 1.32 5.81 15.83
C ILE A 87 2.66 5.19 15.44
N VAL A 88 2.84 4.88 14.16
CA VAL A 88 4.09 4.31 13.64
C VAL A 88 5.23 5.33 13.73
N SER A 89 4.98 6.62 13.46
CA SER A 89 6.01 7.67 13.57
C SER A 89 6.49 7.83 15.01
N ILE A 90 5.57 7.89 15.98
CA ILE A 90 5.91 8.00 17.41
C ILE A 90 6.66 6.74 17.88
N ALA A 91 6.27 5.56 17.38
CA ALA A 91 6.95 4.30 17.68
C ALA A 91 8.35 4.23 17.05
N LEU A 92 8.54 4.73 15.82
CA LEU A 92 9.84 4.77 15.14
C LEU A 92 10.79 5.79 15.78
N GLU A 93 10.28 6.93 16.24
CA GLU A 93 11.09 7.93 16.95
C GLU A 93 11.69 7.34 18.24
N LYS A 94 10.91 6.54 18.98
CA LYS A 94 11.32 5.98 20.27
C LYS A 94 12.02 4.61 20.17
N TYR A 95 11.66 3.78 19.19
CA TYR A 95 12.10 2.39 19.07
C TYR A 95 12.62 2.02 17.67
N GLY A 96 12.94 2.99 16.82
CA GLY A 96 13.31 2.76 15.41
C GLY A 96 14.41 1.71 15.21
N ALA A 97 15.44 1.70 16.06
CA ALA A 97 16.49 0.68 16.00
C ALA A 97 15.99 -0.73 16.34
N SER A 98 15.17 -0.87 17.38
CA SER A 98 14.58 -2.15 17.79
C SER A 98 13.59 -2.67 16.74
N THR A 99 12.76 -1.79 16.17
CA THR A 99 11.81 -2.13 15.11
C THR A 99 12.54 -2.57 13.83
N ALA A 100 13.63 -1.89 13.47
CA ALA A 100 14.46 -2.26 12.32
C ALA A 100 15.10 -3.66 12.49
N LEU A 101 15.60 -3.98 13.69
CA LEU A 101 16.18 -5.30 13.99
C LEU A 101 15.13 -6.42 13.92
N ILE A 102 13.93 -6.19 14.47
CA ILE A 102 12.83 -7.17 14.40
C ILE A 102 12.40 -7.39 12.94
N MET A 103 12.35 -6.32 12.13
CA MET A 103 12.01 -6.43 10.72
C MET A 103 13.09 -7.17 9.91
N ALA A 104 14.37 -6.88 10.16
CA ALA A 104 15.48 -7.58 9.53
C ALA A 104 15.48 -9.08 9.88
N PHE A 105 15.24 -9.42 11.15
CA PHE A 105 15.12 -10.80 11.61
C PHE A 105 13.89 -11.49 11.01
N GLY A 106 12.75 -10.82 10.95
CA GLY A 106 11.50 -11.33 10.38
C GLY A 106 11.60 -11.62 8.88
N MET A 107 12.17 -10.70 8.09
CA MET A 107 12.43 -10.92 6.66
C MET A 107 13.46 -12.03 6.41
N GLY A 108 14.53 -12.07 7.20
CA GLY A 108 15.54 -13.13 7.11
C GLY A 108 14.97 -14.51 7.44
N SER A 109 14.17 -14.60 8.51
CA SER A 109 13.46 -15.82 8.90
C SER A 109 12.46 -16.26 7.83
N GLN A 110 11.68 -15.33 7.25
CA GLN A 110 10.75 -15.65 6.15
C GLN A 110 11.48 -16.21 4.93
N TYR A 111 12.61 -15.62 4.54
CA TYR A 111 13.41 -16.12 3.42
C TYR A 111 14.00 -17.51 3.70
N TYR A 112 14.55 -17.73 4.90
CA TYR A 112 15.14 -19.01 5.31
C TYR A 112 14.10 -20.13 5.48
N CYS A 113 12.92 -19.81 6.00
CA CYS A 113 11.82 -20.76 6.21
C CYS A 113 10.95 -20.96 4.94
N ARG A 114 11.14 -20.16 3.88
CA ARG A 114 10.41 -20.27 2.61
C ARG A 114 10.44 -21.65 1.94
N PRO A 115 11.53 -22.45 1.96
CA PRO A 115 11.51 -23.82 1.43
C PRO A 115 10.74 -24.82 2.32
N PHE A 116 10.38 -24.47 3.56
CA PHE A 116 9.69 -25.35 4.52
C PHE A 116 8.20 -24.98 4.72
N TYR A 117 7.82 -23.73 4.47
CA TYR A 117 6.45 -23.21 4.55
C TYR A 117 5.80 -22.99 3.17
N ALA A 118 5.78 -24.04 2.34
CA ALA A 118 4.85 -24.09 1.21
C ALA A 118 3.72 -25.09 1.49
N PRO A 119 2.73 -24.74 2.33
CA PRO A 119 1.36 -25.12 2.07
C PRO A 119 0.55 -23.86 1.70
N GLU A 120 0.06 -23.83 0.46
CA GLU A 120 -1.19 -23.19 0.04
C GLU A 120 -1.62 -21.91 0.81
N ILE A 121 -0.96 -20.77 0.56
CA ILE A 121 -1.59 -19.45 0.78
C ILE A 121 -1.53 -18.71 -0.56
N TYR A 122 -2.41 -19.14 -1.47
CA TYR A 122 -2.63 -18.57 -2.78
C TYR A 122 -4.07 -18.04 -2.87
N LEU A 123 -4.19 -16.72 -3.04
CA LEU A 123 -5.36 -15.91 -3.42
C LEU A 123 -6.56 -15.72 -2.42
N PRO A 124 -6.69 -14.53 -1.80
CA PRO A 124 -7.95 -14.10 -1.17
C PRO A 124 -9.09 -13.77 -2.17
N ASP A 125 -8.83 -13.71 -3.48
CA ASP A 125 -9.81 -13.19 -4.48
C ASP A 125 -10.87 -14.22 -4.96
N ARG A 126 -10.71 -15.52 -4.66
CA ARG A 126 -11.72 -16.55 -5.00
C ARG A 126 -12.61 -16.99 -3.84
N ALA A 127 -12.46 -16.41 -2.66
CA ALA A 127 -13.28 -16.72 -1.48
C ALA A 127 -14.71 -16.16 -1.58
N SER A 128 -14.90 -15.02 -2.27
CA SER A 128 -16.23 -14.42 -2.48
C SER A 128 -17.15 -15.32 -3.31
N HIS A 129 -16.64 -15.97 -4.36
CA HIS A 129 -17.43 -16.89 -5.20
C HIS A 129 -17.81 -18.22 -4.51
N LEU A 130 -17.02 -18.68 -3.53
CA LEU A 130 -17.32 -19.90 -2.76
C LEU A 130 -18.31 -19.67 -1.60
N LEU A 131 -18.36 -18.46 -1.05
CA LEU A 131 -19.34 -18.10 -0.01
C LEU A 131 -20.75 -17.90 -0.58
N TYR A 132 -20.90 -17.45 -1.83
CA TYR A 132 -22.22 -17.40 -2.49
C TYR A 132 -22.74 -18.78 -2.90
N GLY A 133 -21.86 -19.75 -3.21
CA GLY A 133 -22.26 -21.11 -3.60
C GLY A 133 -22.73 -22.01 -2.44
N LEU A 134 -22.49 -21.62 -1.19
CA LEU A 134 -22.87 -22.40 0.01
C LEU A 134 -24.05 -21.81 0.78
N HIS A 135 -24.50 -20.59 0.47
CA HIS A 135 -25.74 -20.05 1.02
C HIS A 135 -26.99 -20.57 0.27
N ASP A 136 -26.83 -21.05 -0.96
CA ASP A 136 -27.92 -21.60 -1.81
C ASP A 136 -28.08 -23.13 -1.70
N ARG A 137 -27.50 -23.75 -0.67
CA ARG A 137 -27.66 -25.20 -0.40
C ARG A 137 -28.19 -25.49 1.00
N ARG A 138 -28.57 -24.47 1.77
CA ARG A 138 -29.06 -24.65 3.15
C ARG A 138 -30.52 -24.27 3.40
N ASP A 139 -31.30 -23.98 2.36
CA ASP A 139 -32.76 -23.85 2.47
C ASP A 139 -33.50 -24.81 1.51
N PRO A 140 -33.76 -26.06 1.94
CA PRO A 140 -34.61 -26.98 1.18
C PRO A 140 -36.12 -26.73 1.37
N HIS A 141 -36.53 -25.62 2.03
CA HIS A 141 -37.95 -25.38 2.36
C HIS A 141 -38.56 -24.07 1.86
N ARG A 142 -37.86 -23.24 1.08
CA ARG A 142 -38.44 -21.99 0.54
C ARG A 142 -38.93 -22.12 -0.89
N GLY A 143 -39.68 -23.19 -1.16
CA GLY A 143 -40.29 -23.50 -2.46
C GLY A 143 -41.76 -23.93 -2.37
N ARG A 144 -42.47 -23.52 -1.32
CA ARG A 144 -43.92 -23.68 -1.23
C ARG A 144 -44.52 -22.56 -0.39
N LEU A 145 -44.80 -21.43 -1.04
CA LEU A 145 -45.99 -20.57 -0.93
C LEU A 145 -45.85 -19.46 -1.99
#